data_AF-A0A151AY34-F1
#
_entry.id   AF-A0A151AY34-F1
#
_cell.length_a   1.000
_cell.length_b   1.000
_cell.length_c   1.000
_cell.angle_alpha   90.00
_cell.angle_beta   90.00
_cell.angle_gamma   90.00
#
_symmetry.space_group_name_H-M   'P 1'
#
loop_
_entity.id
_entity.type
_entity.pdbx_description
1 polymer ?
#
loop_
_entity_poly.entity_id
_entity_poly.type
_entity_poly.pdbx_seq_one_letter_code
_entity_poly.pdbx_strand_id
1 'polypeptide(L)'
;MKLVGHRTFPAQINTWIVPARETACTKTDIAEEAETVPEDIKNLVKEVIEYTCRGFEGRPLPLRPWYRVLRTGDGGATFPLEMRPDSELVAIELMEAINALPAVKYLHKVARARPEISASLLTDAAGKSIHDERDAERWLTSRFLVPVIGVYLRQAGAFVYDDNLAERVALQAAREAALPVVDFTLVAPLLNASMKSVQQVEFTSDLILRPVSEEELESWLNDNQAFLPGDLPVPFYQLIAIECCVEARYSQQKSEPIGQTDAQARTDGVITALRLTSGRNVCAPFFQTTVHRISYPLRSYRSQRAGVCLPDQPAVIDEALTERLRGLWQRMTGSPNAGKVRLALSRWNNSFERRSPADRLIDYWIALESLLTADSSQEVTFRAALRTAALLGGSGTEKLEIYKQMKKSYKVRSDIVHGRPIEEKKIWEQAAQTQEHLRQILLKLLESDQPIDPTAAEEWLLAEA
;
A
#
# COMPACT_ATOMS: atom_id res chain seq x y z
N MET A 1 -23.82 -1.98 -23.68
CA MET A 1 -24.42 -0.88 -24.47
C MET A 1 -23.74 -0.89 -25.85
N LYS A 2 -24.51 -0.74 -26.95
CA LYS A 2 -24.16 -1.16 -28.33
C LYS A 2 -22.77 -0.72 -28.83
N LEU A 3 -21.99 -1.69 -29.34
CA LEU A 3 -20.77 -1.49 -30.13
C LEU A 3 -21.14 -1.20 -31.58
N VAL A 4 -20.73 -0.05 -32.13
CA VAL A 4 -20.84 0.28 -33.56
C VAL A 4 -19.58 1.01 -34.02
N GLY A 5 -18.98 0.52 -35.12
CA GLY A 5 -18.30 1.35 -36.10
C GLY A 5 -16.78 1.26 -36.17
N HIS A 6 -16.30 0.37 -37.05
CA HIS A 6 -14.95 0.48 -37.64
C HIS A 6 -14.77 1.86 -38.30
N ARG A 7 -13.74 2.59 -37.89
CA ARG A 7 -13.15 3.68 -38.67
C ARG A 7 -11.64 3.49 -38.74
N THR A 8 -11.14 3.53 -39.97
CA THR A 8 -9.75 3.49 -40.38
C THR A 8 -9.00 4.72 -39.84
N PHE A 9 -7.87 4.50 -39.18
CA PHE A 9 -6.99 5.57 -38.70
C PHE A 9 -5.95 5.92 -39.80
N PRO A 10 -5.76 7.21 -40.14
CA PRO A 10 -4.60 7.63 -40.93
C PRO A 10 -3.35 7.66 -40.05
N ALA A 11 -2.25 7.17 -40.62
CA ALA A 11 -0.92 7.22 -40.03
C ALA A 11 -0.40 8.67 -39.98
N GLN A 12 -0.35 9.24 -38.78
CA GLN A 12 0.54 10.35 -38.47
C GLN A 12 1.27 10.03 -37.16
N ILE A 13 2.51 9.59 -37.32
CA ILE A 13 3.48 9.43 -36.23
C ILE A 13 3.91 10.85 -35.86
N ASN A 14 3.18 11.45 -34.92
CA ASN A 14 3.69 12.61 -34.20
C ASN A 14 4.63 12.13 -33.11
N THR A 15 5.80 12.77 -33.04
CA THR A 15 6.83 12.61 -32.03
C THR A 15 6.25 12.85 -30.63
N TRP A 16 6.23 11.81 -29.80
CA TRP A 16 5.83 11.91 -28.40
C TRP A 16 7.03 11.71 -27.49
N ILE A 17 7.57 12.83 -27.02
CA ILE A 17 8.28 12.88 -25.75
C ILE A 17 7.17 12.85 -24.70
N VAL A 18 6.98 11.72 -24.03
CA VAL A 18 6.34 11.72 -22.71
C VAL A 18 7.29 12.52 -21.83
N PRO A 19 6.91 13.67 -21.27
CA PRO A 19 7.74 14.26 -20.24
C PRO A 19 7.75 13.22 -19.13
N ALA A 20 8.91 12.60 -18.91
CA ALA A 20 9.22 12.09 -17.59
C ALA A 20 8.79 13.21 -16.66
N ARG A 21 7.89 12.93 -15.72
CA ARG A 21 7.82 13.79 -14.55
C ARG A 21 9.28 14.00 -14.16
N GLU A 22 9.72 15.25 -14.16
CA GLU A 22 10.54 15.69 -13.04
C GLU A 22 9.80 15.12 -11.85
N THR A 23 10.25 13.94 -11.40
CA THR A 23 10.04 13.53 -10.04
C THR A 23 10.31 14.82 -9.30
N ALA A 24 9.32 15.31 -8.57
CA ALA A 24 9.58 16.29 -7.55
C ALA A 24 10.43 15.55 -6.49
N CYS A 25 11.68 15.25 -6.86
CA CYS A 25 12.84 15.65 -6.12
C CYS A 25 12.58 17.12 -5.80
N THR A 26 11.90 17.32 -4.68
CA THR A 26 11.89 18.59 -3.97
C THR A 26 13.32 19.09 -4.00
N LYS A 27 13.50 20.37 -4.31
CA LYS A 27 14.79 21.08 -4.39
C LYS A 27 15.50 21.22 -3.03
N THR A 28 15.44 20.17 -2.22
CA THR A 28 15.90 19.99 -0.84
C THR A 28 15.76 18.47 -0.65
N ASP A 29 16.79 17.62 -0.69
CA ASP A 29 18.18 17.74 -0.24
C ASP A 29 19.11 16.88 -1.10
N ILE A 30 19.51 17.36 -2.28
CA ILE A 30 20.80 16.93 -2.87
C ILE A 30 21.82 17.94 -2.37
N ALA A 31 22.10 17.89 -1.08
CA ALA A 31 23.35 18.44 -0.60
C ALA A 31 24.47 17.71 -1.35
N GLU A 32 25.41 18.49 -1.86
CA GLU A 32 26.66 18.06 -2.47
C GLU A 32 27.50 17.24 -1.48
N GLU A 33 27.10 16.03 -1.16
CA GLU A 33 28.07 15.02 -0.73
C GLU A 33 28.68 14.47 -2.01
N ALA A 34 29.91 14.91 -2.30
CA ALA A 34 30.75 14.42 -3.38
C ALA A 34 31.13 12.95 -3.10
N GLU A 35 30.16 12.06 -3.19
CA GLU A 35 30.37 10.63 -3.23
C GLU A 35 31.04 10.32 -4.58
N THR A 36 32.28 9.84 -4.53
CA THR A 36 33.07 9.54 -5.73
C THR A 36 32.30 8.56 -6.61
N VAL A 37 31.79 9.04 -7.75
CA VAL A 37 31.09 8.21 -8.72
C VAL A 37 31.98 7.03 -9.12
N PRO A 38 31.50 5.78 -9.02
CA PRO A 38 32.21 4.61 -9.54
C PRO A 38 32.35 4.67 -11.06
N GLU A 39 33.37 5.39 -11.55
CA GLU A 39 33.59 5.63 -12.98
C GLU A 39 33.68 4.33 -13.79
N ASP A 40 34.27 3.29 -13.20
CA ASP A 40 34.35 1.94 -13.77
C ASP A 40 32.96 1.34 -14.03
N ILE A 41 32.01 1.51 -13.10
CA ILE A 41 30.63 1.03 -13.24
C ILE A 41 29.88 1.87 -14.27
N LYS A 42 30.08 3.19 -14.25
CA LYS A 42 29.48 4.09 -15.24
C LYS A 42 29.88 3.67 -16.66
N ASN A 43 31.18 3.50 -16.90
CA ASN A 43 31.70 3.12 -18.22
C ASN A 43 31.21 1.73 -18.64
N LEU A 44 31.18 0.77 -17.71
CA LEU A 44 30.59 -0.56 -17.94
C LEU A 44 29.12 -0.50 -18.36
N VAL A 45 28.30 0.28 -17.64
CA VAL A 45 26.88 0.42 -17.95
C VAL A 45 26.70 1.05 -19.33
N LYS A 46 27.50 2.06 -19.67
CA LYS A 46 27.48 2.71 -20.98
C LYS A 46 27.85 1.74 -22.10
N GLU A 47 28.90 0.93 -21.92
CA GLU A 47 29.31 -0.13 -22.85
C GLU A 47 28.18 -1.16 -23.07
N VAL A 48 27.52 -1.59 -21.99
CA VAL A 48 26.39 -2.53 -22.07
C VAL A 48 25.21 -1.90 -22.82
N ILE A 49 24.89 -0.62 -22.59
CA ILE A 49 23.84 0.09 -23.33
C ILE A 49 24.18 0.13 -24.83
N GLU A 50 25.41 0.52 -25.17
CA GLU A 50 25.88 0.60 -26.55
C GLU A 50 25.82 -0.76 -27.26
N TYR A 51 26.35 -1.80 -26.62
CA TYR A 51 26.30 -3.16 -27.13
C TYR A 51 24.87 -3.62 -27.37
N THR A 52 23.98 -3.37 -26.40
CA THR A 52 22.57 -3.76 -26.51
C THR A 52 21.90 -3.05 -27.67
N CYS A 53 22.11 -1.74 -27.84
CA CYS A 53 21.53 -0.99 -28.95
C CYS A 53 22.02 -1.50 -30.31
N ARG A 54 23.32 -1.79 -30.45
CA ARG A 54 23.89 -2.35 -31.68
C ARG A 54 23.40 -3.77 -31.97
N GLY A 55 23.31 -4.63 -30.95
CA GLY A 55 22.88 -6.02 -31.11
C GLY A 55 21.40 -6.15 -31.51
N PHE A 56 20.58 -5.16 -31.15
CA PHE A 56 19.15 -5.12 -31.47
C PHE A 56 18.80 -4.02 -32.49
N GLU A 57 19.81 -3.47 -33.18
CA GLU A 57 19.62 -2.39 -34.15
C GLU A 57 18.59 -2.78 -35.23
N GLY A 58 17.69 -1.86 -35.56
CA GLY A 58 16.63 -2.08 -36.54
C GLY A 58 15.47 -2.97 -36.07
N ARG A 59 15.53 -3.56 -34.87
CA ARG A 59 14.38 -4.27 -34.28
C ARG A 59 13.46 -3.24 -33.60
N PRO A 60 12.16 -3.19 -33.91
CA PRO A 60 11.24 -2.32 -33.19
C PRO A 60 11.00 -2.87 -31.78
N LEU A 61 10.80 -1.97 -30.81
CA LEU A 61 10.28 -2.40 -29.51
C LEU A 61 8.88 -2.99 -29.70
N PRO A 62 8.58 -4.14 -29.08
CA PRO A 62 7.25 -4.72 -29.16
C PRO A 62 6.22 -3.76 -28.57
N LEU A 63 5.06 -3.71 -29.22
CA LEU A 63 3.95 -2.88 -28.78
C LEU A 63 3.05 -3.65 -27.83
N ARG A 64 2.64 -3.00 -26.75
CA ARG A 64 1.72 -3.52 -25.76
C ARG A 64 0.44 -2.70 -25.72
N PRO A 65 -0.74 -3.35 -25.61
CA PRO A 65 -1.98 -2.64 -25.32
C PRO A 65 -1.92 -1.95 -23.95
N TRP A 66 -2.29 -0.67 -23.90
CA TRP A 66 -2.26 0.18 -22.72
C TRP A 66 -3.58 0.93 -22.56
N TYR A 67 -4.28 0.70 -21.47
CA TYR A 67 -5.48 1.43 -21.09
C TYR A 67 -5.08 2.76 -20.45
N ARG A 68 -5.51 3.86 -21.05
CA ARG A 68 -5.41 5.17 -20.37
C ARG A 68 -6.55 5.37 -19.40
N VAL A 69 -6.35 6.28 -18.46
CA VAL A 69 -7.42 6.75 -17.57
C VAL A 69 -7.67 8.21 -17.92
N LEU A 70 -8.86 8.51 -18.42
CA LEU A 70 -9.30 9.89 -18.65
C LEU A 70 -10.56 10.16 -17.83
N ARG A 71 -10.44 10.91 -16.74
CA ARG A 71 -11.60 11.34 -15.95
C ARG A 71 -12.34 12.46 -16.69
N THR A 72 -13.65 12.35 -16.81
CA THR A 72 -14.51 13.37 -17.42
C THR A 72 -15.05 14.31 -16.33
N GLY A 73 -15.27 15.59 -16.67
CA GLY A 73 -15.65 16.63 -15.70
C GLY A 73 -17.00 16.42 -15.00
N ASP A 74 -17.81 15.48 -15.48
CA ASP A 74 -19.08 15.03 -14.89
C ASP A 74 -18.92 13.86 -13.90
N GLY A 75 -17.69 13.46 -13.58
CA GLY A 75 -17.39 12.33 -12.68
C GLY A 75 -17.34 10.96 -13.37
N GLY A 76 -17.47 10.91 -14.69
CA GLY A 76 -17.21 9.71 -15.47
C GLY A 76 -15.71 9.44 -15.67
N ALA A 77 -15.39 8.26 -16.23
CA ALA A 77 -14.05 7.93 -16.70
C ALA A 77 -14.14 7.14 -18.01
N THR A 78 -13.22 7.40 -18.93
CA THR A 78 -13.05 6.62 -20.16
C THR A 78 -11.69 5.95 -20.17
N PHE A 79 -11.62 4.78 -20.83
CA PHE A 79 -10.43 3.94 -20.85
C PHE A 79 -10.02 3.62 -22.29
N PRO A 80 -9.52 4.61 -23.06
CA PRO A 80 -9.10 4.36 -24.43
C PRO A 80 -7.88 3.45 -24.43
N LEU A 81 -7.85 2.52 -25.39
CA LEU A 81 -6.75 1.60 -25.60
C LEU A 81 -5.74 2.21 -26.58
N GLU A 82 -4.48 2.28 -26.18
CA GLU A 82 -3.34 2.69 -27.00
C GLU A 82 -2.34 1.55 -27.14
N MET A 83 -1.51 1.58 -28.18
CA MET A 83 -0.38 0.66 -28.33
C MET A 83 0.90 1.41 -27.96
N ARG A 84 1.63 0.95 -26.93
CA ARG A 84 2.87 1.58 -26.46
C ARG A 84 4.06 0.64 -26.61
N PRO A 85 5.25 1.14 -26.99
CA PRO A 85 6.48 0.37 -26.90
C PRO A 85 6.72 -0.12 -25.46
N ASP A 86 7.01 -1.41 -25.29
CA ASP A 86 7.27 -2.01 -23.98
C ASP A 86 8.55 -2.85 -24.00
N SER A 87 9.62 -2.31 -23.39
CA SER A 87 10.90 -3.01 -23.28
C SER A 87 10.85 -4.24 -22.37
N GLU A 88 9.84 -4.38 -21.49
CA GLU A 88 9.73 -5.52 -20.58
C GLU A 88 9.39 -6.81 -21.32
N LEU A 89 8.72 -6.71 -22.48
CA LEU A 89 8.40 -7.87 -23.33
C LEU A 89 9.64 -8.51 -23.97
N VAL A 90 10.77 -7.81 -24.03
CA VAL A 90 12.07 -8.34 -24.50
C VAL A 90 13.05 -8.58 -23.35
N ALA A 91 12.62 -8.46 -22.09
CA ALA A 91 13.53 -8.56 -20.94
C ALA A 91 14.27 -9.90 -20.86
N ILE A 92 13.64 -11.01 -21.28
CA ILE A 92 14.27 -12.33 -21.32
C ILE A 92 15.37 -12.38 -22.39
N GLU A 93 15.07 -11.93 -23.61
CA GLU A 93 16.06 -11.85 -24.71
C GLU A 93 17.24 -10.93 -24.33
N LEU A 94 16.95 -9.79 -23.72
CA LEU A 94 17.96 -8.86 -23.21
C LEU A 94 18.84 -9.54 -22.15
N MET A 95 18.23 -10.22 -21.18
CA MET A 95 18.96 -10.90 -20.12
C MET A 95 19.93 -11.95 -20.70
N GLU A 96 19.51 -12.74 -21.69
CA GLU A 96 20.38 -13.72 -22.35
C GLU A 96 21.53 -13.05 -23.10
N ALA A 97 21.27 -11.98 -23.85
CA ALA A 97 22.30 -11.25 -24.59
C ALA A 97 23.33 -10.59 -23.67
N ILE A 98 22.88 -9.95 -22.58
CA ILE A 98 23.75 -9.26 -21.63
C ILE A 98 24.60 -10.24 -20.83
N ASN A 99 24.03 -11.38 -20.40
CA ASN A 99 24.76 -12.41 -19.65
C ASN A 99 25.99 -12.96 -20.42
N ALA A 100 25.98 -12.89 -21.74
CA ALA A 100 27.12 -13.33 -22.57
C ALA A 100 28.28 -12.33 -22.62
N LEU A 101 28.11 -11.10 -22.09
CA LEU A 101 29.09 -10.04 -22.18
C LEU A 101 30.25 -10.21 -21.17
N PRO A 102 31.52 -9.99 -21.60
CA PRO A 102 32.65 -9.88 -20.68
C PRO A 102 32.45 -8.78 -19.62
N ALA A 103 31.70 -7.73 -19.95
CA ALA A 103 31.33 -6.64 -19.07
C ALA A 103 30.66 -7.11 -17.77
N VAL A 104 29.82 -8.16 -17.81
CA VAL A 104 29.15 -8.69 -16.60
C VAL A 104 30.16 -9.29 -15.63
N LYS A 105 31.14 -10.03 -16.13
CA LYS A 105 32.21 -10.61 -15.31
C LYS A 105 33.09 -9.54 -14.68
N TYR A 106 33.39 -8.49 -15.46
CA TYR A 106 34.14 -7.35 -14.96
C TYR A 106 33.35 -6.58 -13.89
N LEU A 107 32.05 -6.36 -14.10
CA LEU A 107 31.16 -5.75 -13.10
C LEU A 107 31.09 -6.56 -11.81
N HIS A 108 30.96 -7.89 -11.89
CA HIS A 108 31.01 -8.76 -10.72
C HIS A 108 32.35 -8.59 -9.96
N LYS A 109 33.48 -8.58 -10.67
CA LYS A 109 34.80 -8.34 -10.04
C LYS A 109 34.89 -6.98 -9.35
N VAL A 110 34.39 -5.92 -9.99
CA VAL A 110 34.37 -4.55 -9.43
C VAL A 110 33.46 -4.49 -8.21
N ALA A 111 32.26 -5.05 -8.28
CA ALA A 111 31.31 -5.08 -7.17
C ALA A 111 31.87 -5.84 -5.97
N ARG A 112 32.52 -6.99 -6.19
CA ARG A 112 33.12 -7.81 -5.13
C ARG A 112 34.34 -7.14 -4.47
N ALA A 113 35.11 -6.35 -5.21
CA ALA A 113 36.29 -5.67 -4.69
C ALA A 113 35.97 -4.48 -3.76
N ARG A 114 34.73 -3.99 -3.79
CA ARG A 114 34.28 -2.80 -3.07
C ARG A 114 33.16 -3.17 -2.08
N PRO A 115 33.42 -3.18 -0.76
CA PRO A 115 32.43 -3.59 0.24
C PRO A 115 31.08 -2.87 0.13
N GLU A 116 31.11 -1.56 -0.14
CA GLU A 116 29.94 -0.70 -0.30
C GLU A 116 29.08 -1.10 -1.52
N ILE A 117 29.72 -1.47 -2.63
CA ILE A 117 29.03 -1.91 -3.85
C ILE A 117 28.58 -3.35 -3.73
N SER A 118 29.38 -4.21 -3.10
CA SER A 118 29.04 -5.61 -2.83
C SER A 118 27.78 -5.71 -1.99
N ALA A 119 27.69 -4.97 -0.88
CA ALA A 119 26.50 -4.95 -0.03
C ALA A 119 25.26 -4.46 -0.78
N SER A 120 25.45 -3.56 -1.75
CA SER A 120 24.39 -2.98 -2.57
C SER A 120 23.89 -3.89 -3.71
N LEU A 121 24.81 -4.47 -4.47
CA LEU A 121 24.49 -5.18 -5.72
C LEU A 121 24.54 -6.70 -5.61
N LEU A 122 25.18 -7.25 -4.57
CA LEU A 122 25.41 -8.69 -4.39
C LEU A 122 24.74 -9.22 -3.11
N THR A 123 23.57 -8.66 -2.78
CA THR A 123 22.71 -9.10 -1.68
C THR A 123 21.33 -9.47 -2.22
N ASP A 124 20.81 -10.61 -1.79
CA ASP A 124 19.46 -11.05 -2.17
C ASP A 124 18.36 -10.30 -1.40
N ALA A 125 17.09 -10.54 -1.77
CA ALA A 125 15.94 -9.88 -1.14
C ALA A 125 15.77 -10.22 0.36
N ALA A 126 16.42 -11.28 0.85
CA ALA A 126 16.44 -11.69 2.25
C ALA A 126 17.64 -11.10 3.02
N GLY A 127 18.42 -10.19 2.41
CA GLY A 127 19.60 -9.60 3.03
C GLY A 127 20.83 -10.52 3.04
N LYS A 128 20.81 -11.63 2.29
CA LYS A 128 21.93 -12.58 2.27
C LYS A 128 22.88 -12.28 1.11
N SER A 129 24.17 -12.22 1.41
CA SER A 129 25.21 -12.05 0.39
C SER A 129 25.26 -13.22 -0.60
N ILE A 130 25.42 -12.89 -1.87
CA ILE A 130 25.52 -13.82 -2.99
C ILE A 130 27.01 -14.10 -3.25
N HIS A 131 27.43 -15.35 -3.02
CA HIS A 131 28.85 -15.73 -3.08
C HIS A 131 29.22 -16.54 -4.32
N ASP A 132 28.27 -17.29 -4.88
CA ASP A 132 28.49 -18.09 -6.09
C ASP A 132 28.65 -17.16 -7.31
N GLU A 133 29.66 -17.43 -8.13
CA GLU A 133 30.03 -16.57 -9.26
C GLU A 133 28.92 -16.52 -10.32
N ARG A 134 28.30 -17.67 -10.65
CA ARG A 134 27.25 -17.72 -11.67
C ARG A 134 25.97 -17.07 -11.16
N ASP A 135 25.62 -17.28 -9.90
CA ASP A 135 24.45 -16.65 -9.29
C ASP A 135 24.64 -15.14 -9.17
N ALA A 136 25.85 -14.67 -8.82
CA ALA A 136 26.18 -13.24 -8.76
C ALA A 136 26.08 -12.56 -10.14
N GLU A 137 26.64 -13.17 -11.19
CA GLU A 137 26.55 -12.64 -12.56
C GLU A 137 25.10 -12.57 -13.04
N ARG A 138 24.34 -13.65 -12.86
CA ARG A 138 22.91 -13.69 -13.23
C ARG A 138 22.09 -12.68 -12.43
N TRP A 139 22.40 -12.52 -11.14
CA TRP A 139 21.78 -11.53 -10.28
C TRP A 139 22.06 -10.11 -10.80
N LEU A 140 23.31 -9.74 -11.03
CA LEU A 140 23.69 -8.43 -11.59
C LEU A 140 23.00 -8.14 -12.92
N THR A 141 22.94 -9.10 -13.83
CA THR A 141 22.25 -8.90 -15.10
C THR A 141 20.75 -8.67 -14.90
N SER A 142 20.07 -9.56 -14.18
CA SER A 142 18.62 -9.50 -14.01
C SER A 142 18.16 -8.36 -13.10
N ARG A 143 18.97 -7.97 -12.12
CA ARG A 143 18.60 -7.06 -11.04
C ARG A 143 19.20 -5.67 -11.14
N PHE A 144 20.25 -5.49 -11.95
CA PHE A 144 20.90 -4.21 -12.16
C PHE A 144 20.91 -3.81 -13.64
N LEU A 145 21.54 -4.59 -14.52
CA LEU A 145 21.75 -4.18 -15.92
C LEU A 145 20.46 -4.13 -16.76
N VAL A 146 19.61 -5.16 -16.70
CA VAL A 146 18.33 -5.18 -17.45
C VAL A 146 17.41 -4.02 -17.02
N PRO A 147 17.21 -3.71 -15.72
CA PRO A 147 16.47 -2.52 -15.30
C PRO A 147 17.04 -1.20 -15.84
N VAL A 148 18.36 -1.04 -15.81
CA VAL A 148 19.05 0.15 -16.32
C VAL A 148 18.81 0.33 -17.83
N ILE A 149 18.97 -0.74 -18.60
CA ILE A 149 18.68 -0.75 -20.04
C ILE A 149 17.20 -0.47 -20.29
N GLY A 150 16.29 -1.03 -19.49
CA GLY A 150 14.86 -0.73 -19.60
C GLY A 150 14.55 0.75 -19.39
N VAL A 151 15.26 1.44 -18.47
CA VAL A 151 15.12 2.90 -18.31
C VAL A 151 15.63 3.63 -19.54
N TYR A 152 16.80 3.25 -20.05
CA TYR A 152 17.34 3.80 -21.28
C TYR A 152 16.36 3.64 -22.46
N LEU A 153 15.87 2.43 -22.70
CA LEU A 153 14.97 2.12 -23.83
C LEU A 153 13.62 2.83 -23.73
N ARG A 154 13.08 3.02 -22.52
CA ARG A 154 11.86 3.82 -22.33
C ARG A 154 12.07 5.30 -22.69
N GLN A 155 13.24 5.85 -22.42
CA GLN A 155 13.56 7.24 -22.76
C GLN A 155 13.94 7.40 -24.25
N ALA A 156 14.66 6.42 -24.82
CA ALA A 156 15.04 6.42 -26.23
C ALA A 156 13.87 6.08 -27.16
N GLY A 157 12.90 5.28 -26.70
CA GLY A 157 11.75 4.81 -27.48
C GLY A 157 12.08 3.74 -28.53
N ALA A 158 13.35 3.38 -28.70
CA ALA A 158 13.83 2.38 -29.67
C ALA A 158 15.24 1.88 -29.29
N PHE A 159 15.71 0.84 -29.97
CA PHE A 159 17.10 0.37 -29.91
C PHE A 159 18.02 1.28 -30.75
N VAL A 160 18.16 2.53 -30.31
CA VAL A 160 19.05 3.53 -30.92
C VAL A 160 19.99 4.03 -29.85
N TYR A 161 21.29 4.02 -30.13
CA TYR A 161 22.29 4.52 -29.21
C TYR A 161 22.36 6.06 -29.26
N ASP A 162 22.18 6.70 -28.12
CA ASP A 162 22.35 8.12 -27.86
C ASP A 162 23.36 8.26 -26.72
N ASP A 163 24.53 8.80 -27.03
CA ASP A 163 25.64 8.90 -26.09
C ASP A 163 25.31 9.77 -24.87
N ASN A 164 24.56 10.86 -25.06
CA ASN A 164 24.19 11.77 -23.97
C ASN A 164 23.18 11.12 -23.04
N LEU A 165 22.20 10.40 -23.59
CA LEU A 165 21.24 9.65 -22.81
C LEU A 165 21.92 8.49 -22.06
N ALA A 166 22.80 7.76 -22.74
CA ALA A 166 23.55 6.67 -22.14
C ALA A 166 24.44 7.17 -20.99
N GLU A 167 25.15 8.29 -21.18
CA GLU A 167 25.96 8.93 -20.13
C GLU A 167 25.10 9.29 -18.91
N ARG A 168 23.95 9.92 -19.10
CA ARG A 168 23.05 10.30 -17.99
C ARG A 168 22.54 9.08 -17.22
N VAL A 169 22.05 8.06 -17.94
CA VAL A 169 21.51 6.83 -17.33
C VAL A 169 22.61 6.05 -16.61
N ALA A 170 23.79 5.94 -17.22
CA ALA A 170 24.94 5.25 -16.62
C ALA A 170 25.46 5.98 -15.37
N LEU A 171 25.54 7.31 -15.41
CA LEU A 171 25.95 8.13 -14.28
C LEU A 171 24.97 7.96 -13.11
N GLN A 172 23.67 7.97 -13.38
CA GLN A 172 22.66 7.73 -12.37
C GLN A 172 22.78 6.32 -11.77
N ALA A 173 22.90 5.28 -12.60
CA ALA A 173 23.06 3.91 -12.13
C ALA A 173 24.32 3.71 -11.27
N ALA A 174 25.44 4.32 -11.64
CA ALA A 174 26.69 4.24 -10.90
C ALA A 174 26.61 4.92 -9.52
N ARG A 175 25.97 6.10 -9.45
CA ARG A 175 25.69 6.79 -8.18
C ARG A 175 24.78 5.97 -7.28
N GLU A 176 23.67 5.49 -7.84
CA GLU A 176 22.72 4.67 -7.09
C GLU A 176 23.34 3.37 -6.59
N ALA A 177 24.27 2.76 -7.34
CA ALA A 177 24.97 1.55 -6.93
C ALA A 177 25.87 1.76 -5.69
N ALA A 178 26.43 2.96 -5.50
CA ALA A 178 27.32 3.31 -4.39
C ALA A 178 26.56 3.63 -3.09
N LEU A 179 25.35 4.17 -3.20
CA LEU A 179 24.58 4.60 -2.04
C LEU A 179 24.20 3.41 -1.13
N PRO A 180 24.42 3.48 0.20
CA PRO A 180 24.16 2.38 1.12
C PRO A 180 22.67 2.17 1.44
N VAL A 181 21.88 3.24 1.29
CA VAL A 181 20.45 3.29 1.64
C VAL A 181 19.60 3.21 0.38
N VAL A 182 18.35 2.73 0.49
CA VAL A 182 17.33 2.79 -0.56
C VAL A 182 16.07 3.42 -0.01
N ASP A 183 15.46 4.27 -0.83
CA ASP A 183 14.23 4.98 -0.50
C ASP A 183 13.04 4.28 -1.14
N PHE A 184 12.01 4.06 -0.32
CA PHE A 184 10.81 3.35 -0.67
C PHE A 184 9.60 4.26 -0.51
N THR A 185 8.59 4.00 -1.33
CA THR A 185 7.25 4.55 -1.14
C THR A 185 6.26 3.42 -1.15
N LEU A 186 5.59 3.23 -0.02
CA LEU A 186 4.48 2.31 0.14
C LEU A 186 3.17 3.08 -0.06
N VAL A 187 2.37 2.62 -1.01
CA VAL A 187 1.04 3.15 -1.30
C VAL A 187 0.02 2.08 -0.91
N ALA A 188 -0.96 2.48 -0.09
CA ALA A 188 -2.15 1.70 0.23
C ALA A 188 -3.38 2.39 -0.35
N PRO A 189 -3.83 1.98 -1.54
CA PRO A 189 -5.05 2.48 -2.17
C PRO A 189 -6.26 2.21 -1.28
N LEU A 190 -7.20 3.15 -1.16
CA LEU A 190 -8.35 3.00 -0.27
C LEU A 190 -9.64 2.79 -1.07
N LEU A 191 -10.35 1.72 -0.75
CA LEU A 191 -11.75 1.54 -1.12
C LEU A 191 -12.65 2.09 -0.01
N ASN A 192 -13.85 2.52 -0.41
CA ASN A 192 -14.84 3.15 0.46
C ASN A 192 -14.29 4.40 1.17
N ALA A 193 -13.45 5.19 0.50
CA ALA A 193 -12.97 6.48 0.97
C ALA A 193 -12.95 7.47 -0.21
N SER A 194 -13.30 8.73 0.08
CA SER A 194 -13.36 9.80 -0.90
C SER A 194 -12.88 11.10 -0.25
N MET A 195 -12.04 11.86 -0.94
CA MET A 195 -11.53 13.15 -0.45
C MET A 195 -12.36 14.30 -1.04
N LYS A 196 -12.90 15.17 -0.18
CA LYS A 196 -13.67 16.35 -0.59
C LYS A 196 -13.15 17.59 0.11
N SER A 197 -12.93 18.65 -0.66
CA SER A 197 -12.44 19.95 -0.15
C SER A 197 -11.06 19.92 0.52
N VAL A 198 -10.35 18.78 0.48
CA VAL A 198 -9.01 18.60 1.05
C VAL A 198 -8.09 17.98 -0.01
N GLN A 199 -6.92 18.58 -0.21
CA GLN A 199 -5.95 18.10 -1.20
C GLN A 199 -5.04 16.99 -0.65
N GLN A 200 -4.72 17.04 0.64
CA GLN A 200 -3.96 16.00 1.34
C GLN A 200 -4.15 16.14 2.86
N VAL A 201 -3.96 15.03 3.57
CA VAL A 201 -3.86 15.01 5.04
C VAL A 201 -2.49 14.50 5.41
N GLU A 202 -1.69 15.36 6.02
CA GLU A 202 -0.37 15.00 6.55
C GLU A 202 -0.49 14.52 8.00
N PHE A 203 0.11 13.37 8.30
CA PHE A 203 0.23 12.81 9.66
C PHE A 203 1.65 13.01 10.20
N THR A 204 2.63 12.75 9.35
CA THR A 204 4.06 13.07 9.51
C THR A 204 4.61 13.46 8.14
N SER A 205 5.84 13.97 8.09
CA SER A 205 6.50 14.36 6.84
C SER A 205 6.65 13.20 5.83
N ASP A 206 6.57 11.96 6.31
CA ASP A 206 6.70 10.73 5.55
C ASP A 206 5.43 9.87 5.54
N LEU A 207 4.29 10.36 6.05
CA LEU A 207 3.01 9.66 6.05
C LEU A 207 1.86 10.60 5.72
N ILE A 208 1.27 10.41 4.55
CA ILE A 208 0.20 11.27 4.03
C ILE A 208 -0.97 10.46 3.49
N LEU A 209 -2.16 11.04 3.52
CA LEU A 209 -3.34 10.58 2.80
C LEU A 209 -3.61 11.58 1.67
N ARG A 210 -3.66 11.10 0.43
CA ARG A 210 -3.76 11.94 -0.77
C ARG A 210 -4.61 11.31 -1.87
N PRO A 211 -5.08 12.09 -2.86
CA PRO A 211 -5.68 11.57 -4.07
C PRO A 211 -4.72 10.64 -4.83
N VAL A 212 -5.30 9.66 -5.51
CA VAL A 212 -4.61 8.82 -6.49
C VAL A 212 -4.49 9.58 -7.81
N SER A 213 -3.31 9.56 -8.42
CA SER A 213 -3.08 10.14 -9.73
C SER A 213 -3.54 9.23 -10.87
N GLU A 214 -3.88 9.81 -12.03
CA GLU A 214 -4.24 9.04 -13.22
C GLU A 214 -3.11 8.11 -13.66
N GLU A 215 -1.85 8.54 -13.51
CA GLU A 215 -0.66 7.73 -13.80
C GLU A 215 -0.56 6.49 -12.90
N GLU A 216 -0.85 6.62 -11.61
CA GLU A 216 -0.88 5.47 -10.69
C GLU A 216 -2.00 4.49 -11.07
N LEU A 217 -3.18 5.00 -11.39
CA LEU A 217 -4.30 4.16 -11.80
C LEU A 217 -4.04 3.47 -13.15
N GLU A 218 -3.48 4.18 -14.12
CA GLU A 218 -2.98 3.60 -15.37
C GLU A 218 -1.92 2.52 -15.09
N SER A 219 -0.97 2.80 -14.20
CA SER A 219 0.01 1.80 -13.79
C SER A 219 -0.68 0.58 -13.21
N TRP A 220 -1.66 0.70 -12.32
CA TRP A 220 -2.32 -0.47 -11.72
C TRP A 220 -3.14 -1.30 -12.71
N LEU A 221 -3.77 -0.63 -13.67
CA LEU A 221 -4.55 -1.24 -14.75
C LEU A 221 -3.70 -1.97 -15.77
N ASN A 222 -2.48 -1.48 -16.00
CA ASN A 222 -1.58 -1.98 -17.03
C ASN A 222 -0.34 -2.67 -16.45
N ASP A 223 -0.14 -2.73 -15.15
CA ASP A 223 1.02 -3.40 -14.57
C ASP A 223 0.84 -4.92 -14.68
N ASN A 224 1.84 -5.57 -15.28
CA ASN A 224 1.89 -6.98 -15.65
C ASN A 224 3.00 -7.67 -14.89
N GLN A 225 3.17 -7.36 -13.59
CA GLN A 225 4.08 -8.08 -12.70
C GLN A 225 3.93 -9.58 -13.00
N ALA A 226 4.94 -10.10 -13.71
CA ALA A 226 4.97 -11.39 -14.38
C ALA A 226 4.44 -12.47 -13.43
N PHE A 227 3.46 -13.30 -13.77
CA PHE A 227 3.54 -14.36 -14.79
C PHE A 227 2.16 -14.79 -15.32
N LEU A 228 1.09 -14.02 -15.07
CA LEU A 228 -0.27 -14.36 -15.50
C LEU A 228 -1.01 -13.13 -16.04
N PRO A 229 -1.40 -13.11 -17.33
CA PRO A 229 -2.35 -12.13 -17.84
C PRO A 229 -3.69 -12.30 -17.11
N GLY A 230 -4.14 -11.28 -16.36
CA GLY A 230 -5.54 -11.19 -15.89
C GLY A 230 -5.77 -10.95 -14.39
N ASP A 231 -4.75 -11.01 -13.54
CA ASP A 231 -4.94 -10.84 -12.09
C ASP A 231 -4.80 -9.37 -11.67
N LEU A 232 -5.79 -8.54 -12.01
CA LEU A 232 -5.93 -7.25 -11.33
C LEU A 232 -5.98 -7.50 -9.81
N PRO A 233 -5.35 -6.62 -8.99
CA PRO A 233 -5.29 -6.84 -7.54
C PRO A 233 -6.69 -6.82 -6.90
N VAL A 234 -7.66 -6.23 -7.59
CA VAL A 234 -9.09 -6.23 -7.31
C VAL A 234 -9.86 -6.26 -8.63
N PRO A 235 -11.15 -6.63 -8.63
CA PRO A 235 -12.00 -6.46 -9.81
C PRO A 235 -11.90 -5.04 -10.39
N PHE A 236 -11.90 -4.93 -11.74
CA PHE A 236 -11.73 -3.67 -12.46
C PHE A 236 -12.59 -2.51 -11.91
N TYR A 237 -13.87 -2.77 -11.62
CA TYR A 237 -14.79 -1.76 -11.09
C TYR A 237 -14.40 -1.23 -9.70
N GLN A 238 -13.71 -2.03 -8.88
CA GLN A 238 -13.19 -1.57 -7.60
C GLN A 238 -11.93 -0.73 -7.81
N LEU A 239 -11.03 -1.16 -8.71
CA LEU A 239 -9.79 -0.45 -8.98
C LEU A 239 -10.05 0.99 -9.45
N ILE A 240 -11.00 1.17 -10.38
CA ILE A 240 -11.36 2.49 -10.89
C ILE A 240 -12.14 3.35 -9.89
N ALA A 241 -12.72 2.74 -8.85
CA ALA A 241 -13.44 3.43 -7.78
C ALA A 241 -12.49 3.98 -6.70
N ILE A 242 -11.19 3.69 -6.78
CA ILE A 242 -10.20 4.21 -5.85
C ILE A 242 -9.95 5.69 -6.16
N GLU A 243 -10.24 6.54 -5.18
CA GLU A 243 -10.03 8.00 -5.29
C GLU A 243 -8.81 8.49 -4.52
N CYS A 244 -8.47 7.82 -3.41
CA CYS A 244 -7.37 8.22 -2.53
C CYS A 244 -6.57 7.02 -2.03
N CYS A 245 -5.39 7.30 -1.50
CA CYS A 245 -4.46 6.33 -0.94
C CYS A 245 -3.73 6.91 0.27
N VAL A 246 -3.28 6.03 1.16
CA VAL A 246 -2.26 6.38 2.15
C VAL A 246 -0.90 6.12 1.53
N GLU A 247 0.00 7.09 1.59
CA GLU A 247 1.39 7.00 1.16
C GLU A 247 2.29 7.08 2.40
N ALA A 248 3.21 6.13 2.52
CA ALA A 248 4.27 6.12 3.51
C ALA A 248 5.63 6.08 2.81
N ARG A 249 6.53 7.00 3.16
CA ARG A 249 7.92 7.02 2.71
C ARG A 249 8.81 6.49 3.81
N TYR A 250 9.83 5.74 3.43
CA TYR A 250 10.82 5.21 4.38
C TYR A 250 12.10 4.84 3.64
N SER A 251 13.19 4.77 4.39
CA SER A 251 14.50 4.40 3.88
C SER A 251 15.04 3.19 4.65
N GLN A 252 15.71 2.27 3.97
CA GLN A 252 16.32 1.08 4.57
C GLN A 252 17.73 0.87 4.04
N GLN A 253 18.58 0.18 4.81
CA GLN A 253 19.90 -0.23 4.34
C GLN A 253 19.73 -1.33 3.26
N LYS A 254 20.52 -1.29 2.19
CA LYS A 254 20.43 -2.31 1.12
C LYS A 254 20.69 -3.74 1.58
N SER A 255 21.44 -3.89 2.67
CA SER A 255 21.73 -5.18 3.29
C SER A 255 20.56 -5.74 4.11
N GLU A 256 19.54 -4.92 4.42
CA GLU A 256 18.39 -5.36 5.20
C GLU A 256 17.39 -6.11 4.29
N PRO A 257 16.69 -7.12 4.82
CA PRO A 257 15.61 -7.77 4.08
C PRO A 257 14.56 -6.76 3.65
N ILE A 258 14.12 -6.84 2.39
CA ILE A 258 13.01 -6.02 1.88
C ILE A 258 11.74 -6.52 2.56
N GLY A 259 11.30 -5.83 3.61
CA GLY A 259 10.31 -6.38 4.53
C GLY A 259 9.52 -5.32 5.27
N GLN A 260 8.21 -5.36 5.06
CA GLN A 260 7.17 -4.55 5.70
C GLN A 260 7.13 -4.80 7.21
N THR A 261 7.38 -3.78 8.02
CA THR A 261 6.81 -3.77 9.39
C THR A 261 6.35 -2.38 9.77
N ASP A 262 7.24 -1.38 9.76
CA ASP A 262 6.87 -0.06 10.28
C ASP A 262 5.97 0.76 9.34
N ALA A 263 6.36 0.95 8.06
CA ALA A 263 5.55 1.74 7.11
C ALA A 263 4.14 1.15 6.90
N GLN A 264 4.04 -0.18 6.87
CA GLN A 264 2.74 -0.85 6.79
C GLN A 264 1.93 -0.65 8.08
N ALA A 265 2.52 -0.85 9.26
CA ALA A 265 1.84 -0.64 10.53
C ALA A 265 1.36 0.80 10.70
N ARG A 266 2.14 1.79 10.24
CA ARG A 266 1.75 3.21 10.22
C ARG A 266 0.57 3.46 9.29
N THR A 267 0.59 2.87 8.11
CA THR A 267 -0.52 2.92 7.14
C THR A 267 -1.78 2.24 7.68
N ASP A 268 -1.63 1.09 8.35
CA ASP A 268 -2.70 0.39 9.06
C ASP A 268 -3.29 1.25 10.18
N GLY A 269 -2.45 2.01 10.89
CA GLY A 269 -2.88 3.01 11.86
C GLY A 269 -3.81 4.05 11.25
N VAL A 270 -3.47 4.59 10.08
CA VAL A 270 -4.32 5.57 9.36
C VAL A 270 -5.65 4.95 8.95
N ILE A 271 -5.64 3.73 8.40
CA ILE A 271 -6.87 3.02 8.01
C ILE A 271 -7.75 2.73 9.23
N THR A 272 -7.15 2.34 10.36
CA THR A 272 -7.86 2.11 11.62
C THR A 272 -8.51 3.40 12.12
N ALA A 273 -7.77 4.52 12.10
CA ALA A 273 -8.27 5.82 12.52
C ALA A 273 -9.42 6.29 11.60
N LEU A 274 -9.32 6.07 10.29
CA LEU A 274 -10.41 6.33 9.33
C LEU A 274 -11.66 5.50 9.65
N ARG A 275 -11.51 4.20 9.93
CA ARG A 275 -12.64 3.33 10.34
C ARG A 275 -13.31 3.81 11.62
N LEU A 276 -12.52 4.20 12.62
CA LEU A 276 -13.05 4.67 13.90
C LEU A 276 -13.74 6.03 13.78
N THR A 277 -13.15 6.99 13.07
CA THR A 277 -13.71 8.35 12.94
C THR A 277 -14.92 8.40 12.02
N SER A 278 -14.92 7.65 10.91
CA SER A 278 -16.01 7.66 9.93
C SER A 278 -17.10 6.62 10.22
N GLY A 279 -16.79 5.55 10.96
CA GLY A 279 -17.68 4.39 11.14
C GLY A 279 -17.87 3.55 9.87
N ARG A 280 -17.10 3.80 8.81
CA ARG A 280 -17.21 3.10 7.51
C ARG A 280 -16.21 1.98 7.36
N ASN A 281 -16.51 1.05 6.47
CA ASN A 281 -15.62 -0.04 6.07
C ASN A 281 -14.53 0.44 5.09
N VAL A 282 -13.65 1.34 5.53
CA VAL A 282 -12.47 1.71 4.74
C VAL A 282 -11.51 0.52 4.68
N CYS A 283 -10.99 0.18 3.51
CA CYS A 283 -10.05 -0.93 3.37
C CYS A 283 -9.00 -0.64 2.29
N ALA A 284 -7.82 -1.24 2.46
CA ALA A 284 -6.77 -1.22 1.45
C ALA A 284 -6.63 -2.62 0.84
N PRO A 285 -7.08 -2.84 -0.41
CA PRO A 285 -7.11 -4.19 -0.99
C PRO A 285 -5.72 -4.75 -1.29
N PHE A 286 -4.75 -3.87 -1.54
CA PHE A 286 -3.36 -4.23 -1.77
C PHE A 286 -2.46 -3.10 -1.27
N PHE A 287 -1.17 -3.41 -1.20
CA PHE A 287 -0.12 -2.40 -1.09
C PHE A 287 0.73 -2.43 -2.35
N GLN A 288 1.21 -1.27 -2.78
CA GLN A 288 2.27 -1.16 -3.76
C GLN A 288 3.48 -0.52 -3.09
N THR A 289 4.60 -1.24 -3.03
CA THR A 289 5.88 -0.64 -2.64
C THR A 289 6.65 -0.32 -3.91
N THR A 290 7.00 0.95 -4.12
CA THR A 290 7.81 1.45 -5.24
C THR A 290 9.20 1.82 -4.71
N VAL A 291 10.23 1.45 -5.45
CA VAL A 291 11.63 1.79 -5.14
C VAL A 291 12.07 2.92 -6.05
N HIS A 292 12.58 4.02 -5.48
CA HIS A 292 12.96 5.22 -6.24
C HIS A 292 14.37 5.14 -6.82
N ARG A 293 14.76 3.99 -7.38
CA ARG A 293 16.10 3.75 -7.95
C ARG A 293 16.03 2.83 -9.16
N ILE A 294 16.84 3.15 -10.17
CA ILE A 294 17.04 2.35 -11.38
C ILE A 294 17.77 1.05 -11.06
N SER A 295 18.72 1.08 -10.12
CA SER A 295 19.61 -0.04 -9.81
C SER A 295 18.99 -1.16 -8.98
N TYR A 296 17.73 -1.03 -8.55
CA TYR A 296 17.13 -1.94 -7.58
C TYR A 296 16.14 -2.89 -8.25
N PRO A 297 16.26 -4.21 -8.00
CA PRO A 297 15.31 -5.18 -8.51
C PRO A 297 14.03 -5.12 -7.69
N LEU A 298 12.95 -4.59 -8.28
CA LEU A 298 11.54 -4.60 -7.83
C LEU A 298 10.98 -3.19 -8.06
N ARG A 299 10.69 -2.86 -9.32
CA ARG A 299 10.18 -1.53 -9.71
C ARG A 299 8.90 -1.16 -8.95
N SER A 300 8.08 -2.17 -8.70
CA SER A 300 7.19 -2.17 -7.56
C SER A 300 6.84 -3.62 -7.21
N TYR A 301 6.51 -3.90 -5.96
CA TYR A 301 5.88 -5.17 -5.58
C TYR A 301 4.49 -4.89 -5.04
N ARG A 302 3.52 -5.68 -5.51
CA ARG A 302 2.16 -5.66 -4.96
C ARG A 302 1.93 -6.85 -4.04
N SER A 303 1.67 -6.58 -2.77
CA SER A 303 1.15 -7.58 -1.84
C SER A 303 -0.36 -7.43 -1.73
N GLN A 304 -1.12 -8.46 -2.07
CA GLN A 304 -2.54 -8.53 -1.73
C GLN A 304 -2.68 -8.64 -0.21
N ARG A 305 -3.65 -7.93 0.36
CA ARG A 305 -4.03 -8.19 1.74
C ARG A 305 -4.90 -9.43 1.81
N ALA A 306 -4.65 -10.27 2.81
CA ALA A 306 -5.63 -11.28 3.19
C ALA A 306 -6.92 -10.58 3.63
N GLY A 307 -8.07 -11.05 3.17
CA GLY A 307 -9.37 -10.45 3.51
C GLY A 307 -10.11 -9.88 2.32
N VAL A 308 -11.35 -9.45 2.55
CA VAL A 308 -12.24 -8.99 1.48
C VAL A 308 -12.71 -7.57 1.77
N CYS A 309 -12.43 -6.69 0.82
CA CYS A 309 -13.01 -5.36 0.76
C CYS A 309 -14.48 -5.43 0.33
N LEU A 310 -15.39 -5.47 1.30
CA LEU A 310 -16.82 -5.34 1.01
C LEU A 310 -17.16 -3.90 0.63
N PRO A 311 -17.98 -3.68 -0.42
CA PRO A 311 -18.50 -2.34 -0.74
C PRO A 311 -19.25 -1.72 0.45
N ASP A 312 -19.06 -0.43 0.65
CA ASP A 312 -19.77 0.38 1.66
C ASP A 312 -19.91 1.82 1.14
N GLN A 313 -20.70 2.65 1.81
CA GLN A 313 -20.69 4.08 1.56
C GLN A 313 -19.30 4.65 1.89
N PRO A 314 -18.75 5.52 1.02
CA PRO A 314 -17.41 6.04 1.23
C PRO A 314 -17.34 6.94 2.47
N ALA A 315 -16.26 6.81 3.23
CA ALA A 315 -15.85 7.82 4.20
C ALA A 315 -15.49 9.10 3.46
N VAL A 316 -16.26 10.17 3.70
CA VAL A 316 -15.99 11.49 3.11
C VAL A 316 -14.97 12.21 3.98
N ILE A 317 -13.77 12.37 3.45
CA ILE A 317 -12.66 13.05 4.11
C ILE A 317 -12.73 14.53 3.74
N ASP A 318 -13.32 15.31 4.63
CA ASP A 318 -13.38 16.77 4.61
C ASP A 318 -12.52 17.39 5.72
N GLU A 319 -12.56 18.71 5.87
CA GLU A 319 -11.79 19.43 6.89
C GLU A 319 -12.13 18.97 8.32
N ALA A 320 -13.41 18.73 8.62
CA ALA A 320 -13.86 18.31 9.95
C ALA A 320 -13.39 16.89 10.29
N LEU A 321 -13.50 15.95 9.34
CA LEU A 321 -12.99 14.60 9.54
C LEU A 321 -11.46 14.60 9.61
N THR A 322 -10.79 15.45 8.86
CA THR A 322 -9.32 15.56 8.82
C THR A 322 -8.75 15.89 10.21
N GLU A 323 -9.28 16.90 10.89
CA GLU A 323 -8.79 17.26 12.23
C GLU A 323 -9.02 16.14 13.24
N ARG A 324 -10.20 15.51 13.20
CA ARG A 324 -10.51 14.37 14.07
C ARG A 324 -9.61 13.17 13.78
N LEU A 325 -9.32 12.92 12.50
CA LEU A 325 -8.48 11.83 12.03
C LEU A 325 -7.04 11.97 12.51
N ARG A 326 -6.43 13.16 12.37
CA ARG A 326 -5.08 13.43 12.88
C ARG A 326 -5.01 13.26 14.40
N GLY A 327 -5.96 13.86 15.12
CA GLY A 327 -6.02 13.78 16.58
C GLY A 327 -6.16 12.35 17.08
N LEU A 328 -7.03 11.55 16.46
CA LEU A 328 -7.19 10.15 16.84
C LEU A 328 -5.97 9.31 16.50
N TRP A 329 -5.36 9.49 15.32
CA TRP A 329 -4.18 8.74 14.91
C TRP A 329 -3.02 8.93 15.90
N GLN A 330 -2.78 10.16 16.36
CA GLN A 330 -1.78 10.44 17.40
C GLN A 330 -2.11 9.76 18.73
N ARG A 331 -3.40 9.74 19.13
CA ARG A 331 -3.84 9.09 20.36
C ARG A 331 -3.78 7.57 20.32
N MET A 332 -3.81 6.94 19.15
CA MET A 332 -3.71 5.47 19.04
C MET A 332 -2.40 4.91 19.62
N THR A 333 -1.32 5.69 19.60
CA THR A 333 -0.04 5.32 20.22
C THR A 333 0.23 6.09 21.51
N GLY A 334 -0.24 7.34 21.62
CA GLY A 334 0.03 8.23 22.75
C GLY A 334 -0.96 8.17 23.92
N SER A 335 -2.13 7.55 23.77
CA SER A 335 -3.14 7.49 24.84
C SER A 335 -2.65 6.64 26.03
N PRO A 336 -2.95 7.02 27.29
CA PRO A 336 -2.71 6.16 28.44
C PRO A 336 -3.45 4.81 28.37
N ASN A 337 -4.45 4.71 27.48
CA ASN A 337 -5.23 3.49 27.26
C ASN A 337 -4.78 2.67 26.04
N ALA A 338 -3.77 3.12 25.27
CA ALA A 338 -3.33 2.48 24.03
C ALA A 338 -3.00 0.98 24.21
N GLY A 339 -2.31 0.64 25.31
CA GLY A 339 -1.99 -0.76 25.64
C GLY A 339 -3.23 -1.63 25.91
N LYS A 340 -4.27 -1.06 26.54
CA LYS A 340 -5.52 -1.77 26.88
C LYS A 340 -6.37 -2.05 25.65
N VAL A 341 -6.43 -1.10 24.72
CA VAL A 341 -7.27 -1.24 23.50
C VAL A 341 -6.65 -2.07 22.40
N ARG A 342 -5.35 -2.43 22.49
CA ARG A 342 -4.61 -3.10 21.41
C ARG A 342 -5.29 -4.36 20.87
N LEU A 343 -5.75 -5.26 21.75
CA LEU A 343 -6.43 -6.48 21.32
C LEU A 343 -7.79 -6.18 20.68
N ALA A 344 -8.55 -5.25 21.27
CA ALA A 344 -9.83 -4.83 20.74
C ALA A 344 -9.71 -4.14 19.37
N LEU A 345 -8.68 -3.31 19.15
CA LEU A 345 -8.37 -2.70 17.86
C LEU A 345 -7.99 -3.74 16.80
N SER A 346 -7.19 -4.75 17.17
CA SER A 346 -6.88 -5.86 16.27
C SER A 346 -8.15 -6.59 15.83
N ARG A 347 -9.05 -6.92 16.77
CA ARG A 347 -10.33 -7.57 16.48
C ARG A 347 -11.29 -6.68 15.67
N TRP A 348 -11.34 -5.39 16.00
CA TRP A 348 -12.04 -4.37 15.23
C TRP A 348 -11.59 -4.38 13.77
N ASN A 349 -10.28 -4.33 13.51
CA ASN A 349 -9.74 -4.33 12.15
C ASN A 349 -10.03 -5.64 11.40
N ASN A 350 -9.82 -6.79 12.05
CA ASN A 350 -10.08 -8.09 11.43
C ASN A 350 -11.54 -8.26 11.02
N SER A 351 -12.49 -7.67 11.76
CA SER A 351 -13.91 -7.74 11.42
C SER A 351 -14.21 -7.20 10.01
N PHE A 352 -13.54 -6.13 9.57
CA PHE A 352 -13.77 -5.54 8.26
C PHE A 352 -13.32 -6.44 7.11
N GLU A 353 -12.39 -7.35 7.38
CA GLU A 353 -11.86 -8.32 6.43
C GLU A 353 -12.72 -9.60 6.35
N ARG A 354 -13.65 -9.81 7.30
CA ARG A 354 -14.59 -10.93 7.29
C ARG A 354 -15.71 -10.70 6.28
N ARG A 355 -16.03 -11.75 5.49
CA ARG A 355 -17.22 -11.78 4.64
C ARG A 355 -18.50 -12.05 5.43
N SER A 356 -18.43 -12.96 6.40
CA SER A 356 -19.60 -13.41 7.16
C SER A 356 -19.95 -12.40 8.27
N PRO A 357 -21.20 -11.90 8.36
CA PRO A 357 -21.62 -11.05 9.47
C PRO A 357 -21.57 -11.79 10.81
N ALA A 358 -21.64 -13.13 10.80
CA ALA A 358 -21.50 -13.96 11.99
C ALA A 358 -20.08 -13.87 12.56
N ASP A 359 -19.06 -13.98 11.71
CA ASP A 359 -17.66 -13.86 12.12
C ASP A 359 -17.33 -12.43 12.58
N ARG A 360 -17.92 -11.42 11.92
CA ARG A 360 -17.82 -10.02 12.35
C ARG A 360 -18.34 -9.84 13.77
N LEU A 361 -19.55 -10.34 14.03
CA LEU A 361 -20.16 -10.27 15.35
C LEU A 361 -19.33 -11.01 16.40
N ILE A 362 -18.74 -12.15 16.06
CA ILE A 362 -17.82 -12.87 16.95
C ILE A 362 -16.58 -12.03 17.25
N ASP A 363 -15.90 -11.46 16.26
CA ASP A 363 -14.72 -10.61 16.48
C ASP A 363 -15.08 -9.36 17.31
N TYR A 364 -16.25 -8.73 17.10
CA TYR A 364 -16.71 -7.62 17.95
C TYR A 364 -16.91 -8.04 19.41
N TRP A 365 -17.49 -9.20 19.66
CA TRP A 365 -17.65 -9.70 21.03
C TRP A 365 -16.31 -10.06 21.68
N ILE A 366 -15.35 -10.60 20.93
CA ILE A 366 -13.98 -10.83 21.46
C ILE A 366 -13.34 -9.50 21.86
N ALA A 367 -13.50 -8.45 21.04
CA ALA A 367 -13.03 -7.11 21.37
C ALA A 367 -13.68 -6.57 22.65
N LEU A 368 -15.00 -6.65 22.76
CA LEU A 368 -15.75 -6.20 23.94
C LEU A 368 -15.37 -6.97 25.20
N GLU A 369 -15.27 -8.29 25.14
CA GLU A 369 -14.86 -9.12 26.28
C GLU A 369 -13.44 -8.75 26.75
N SER A 370 -12.52 -8.50 25.80
CA SER A 370 -11.15 -8.08 26.14
C SER A 370 -11.06 -6.73 26.83
N LEU A 371 -12.02 -5.83 26.61
CA LEU A 371 -12.07 -4.51 27.23
C LEU A 371 -12.84 -4.53 28.55
N LEU A 372 -14.00 -5.18 28.54
CA LEU A 372 -15.04 -4.99 29.53
C LEU A 372 -15.13 -6.12 30.55
N THR A 373 -14.49 -7.28 30.32
CA THR A 373 -14.62 -8.45 31.20
C THR A 373 -13.28 -9.15 31.44
N ALA A 374 -12.16 -8.45 31.24
CA ALA A 374 -10.83 -9.03 31.45
C ALA A 374 -10.56 -9.46 32.89
N ASP A 375 -11.32 -8.93 33.85
CA ASP A 375 -11.27 -9.19 35.30
C ASP A 375 -12.05 -10.44 35.73
N SER A 376 -12.94 -11.01 34.90
CA SER A 376 -13.79 -12.13 35.31
C SER A 376 -14.29 -12.98 34.14
N SER A 377 -14.29 -14.30 34.34
CA SER A 377 -14.93 -15.27 33.44
C SER A 377 -16.39 -15.57 33.79
N GLN A 378 -16.90 -15.01 34.89
CA GLN A 378 -18.28 -15.20 35.33
C GLN A 378 -19.17 -14.06 34.85
N GLU A 379 -20.41 -14.38 34.48
CA GLU A 379 -21.45 -13.41 34.12
C GLU A 379 -21.04 -12.46 32.98
N VAL A 380 -20.19 -12.92 32.06
CA VAL A 380 -19.61 -12.13 30.96
C VAL A 380 -20.68 -11.31 30.22
N THR A 381 -21.81 -11.92 29.88
CA THR A 381 -22.93 -11.24 29.22
C THR A 381 -23.49 -10.08 30.04
N PHE A 382 -23.70 -10.29 31.34
CA PHE A 382 -24.28 -9.29 32.22
C PHE A 382 -23.31 -8.11 32.39
N ARG A 383 -22.05 -8.42 32.71
CA ARG A 383 -20.99 -7.41 32.93
C ARG A 383 -20.71 -6.60 31.66
N ALA A 384 -20.51 -7.27 30.52
CA ALA A 384 -20.26 -6.58 29.26
C ALA A 384 -21.43 -5.65 28.88
N ALA A 385 -22.68 -6.11 29.02
CA ALA A 385 -23.84 -5.28 28.74
C ALA A 385 -23.98 -4.09 29.71
N LEU A 386 -23.77 -4.32 31.00
CA LEU A 386 -23.87 -3.28 32.04
C LEU A 386 -22.77 -2.22 31.90
N ARG A 387 -21.53 -2.66 31.71
CA ARG A 387 -20.36 -1.77 31.56
C ARG A 387 -20.41 -1.00 30.24
N THR A 388 -20.91 -1.61 29.15
CA THR A 388 -21.19 -0.89 27.89
C THR A 388 -22.22 0.22 28.12
N ALA A 389 -23.32 -0.08 28.79
CA ALA A 389 -24.35 0.90 29.12
C ALA A 389 -23.80 2.04 29.98
N ALA A 390 -23.02 1.73 31.03
CA ALA A 390 -22.38 2.71 31.90
C ALA A 390 -21.41 3.63 31.14
N LEU A 391 -20.63 3.07 30.22
CA LEU A 391 -19.66 3.81 29.43
C LEU A 391 -20.32 4.75 28.41
N LEU A 392 -21.43 4.35 27.80
CA LEU A 392 -21.98 5.06 26.64
C LEU A 392 -23.23 5.87 26.94
N GLY A 393 -24.10 5.42 27.85
CA GLY A 393 -25.39 6.06 28.09
C GLY A 393 -25.28 7.29 28.99
N GLY A 394 -25.85 8.42 28.57
CA GLY A 394 -25.93 9.66 29.34
C GLY A 394 -27.13 9.77 30.26
N SER A 395 -28.13 8.89 30.10
CA SER A 395 -29.35 8.85 30.94
C SER A 395 -29.71 7.44 31.36
N GLY A 396 -30.47 7.28 32.46
CA GLY A 396 -30.93 5.95 32.90
C GLY A 396 -31.73 5.19 31.84
N THR A 397 -32.54 5.90 31.04
CA THR A 397 -33.29 5.32 29.91
C THR A 397 -32.38 4.84 28.79
N GLU A 398 -31.36 5.63 28.44
CA GLU A 398 -30.38 5.28 27.40
C GLU A 398 -29.50 4.10 27.85
N LYS A 399 -29.02 4.13 29.10
CA LYS A 399 -28.28 3.02 29.72
C LYS A 399 -29.08 1.72 29.66
N LEU A 400 -30.37 1.76 30.01
CA LEU A 400 -31.25 0.59 29.95
C LEU A 400 -31.44 0.07 28.52
N GLU A 401 -31.54 0.95 27.53
CA GLU A 401 -31.68 0.58 26.13
C GLU A 401 -30.40 -0.08 25.60
N ILE A 402 -29.24 0.54 25.81
CA ILE A 402 -27.93 -0.02 25.44
C ILE A 402 -27.73 -1.40 26.09
N TYR A 403 -28.06 -1.54 27.38
CA TYR A 403 -27.98 -2.81 28.09
C TYR A 403 -28.81 -3.92 27.41
N LYS A 404 -30.06 -3.62 27.03
CA LYS A 404 -30.95 -4.57 26.34
C LYS A 404 -30.40 -4.95 24.96
N GLN A 405 -29.87 -3.98 24.22
CA GLN A 405 -29.25 -4.20 22.92
C GLN A 405 -28.05 -5.14 23.02
N MET A 406 -27.16 -4.90 23.97
CA MET A 406 -25.99 -5.76 24.19
C MET A 406 -26.37 -7.18 24.60
N LYS A 407 -27.38 -7.36 25.47
CA LYS A 407 -27.89 -8.70 25.79
C LYS A 407 -28.47 -9.43 24.57
N LYS A 408 -29.21 -8.73 23.73
CA LYS A 408 -29.77 -9.30 22.49
C LYS A 408 -28.66 -9.71 21.53
N SER A 409 -27.63 -8.87 21.38
CA SER A 409 -26.46 -9.14 20.55
C SER A 409 -25.68 -10.37 21.05
N TYR A 410 -25.44 -10.47 22.36
CA TYR A 410 -24.75 -11.63 22.94
C TYR A 410 -25.51 -12.93 22.69
N LYS A 411 -26.84 -12.90 22.82
CA LYS A 411 -27.69 -14.06 22.53
C LYS A 411 -27.50 -14.52 21.08
N VAL A 412 -27.50 -13.60 20.12
CA VAL A 412 -27.27 -13.93 18.70
C VAL A 412 -25.87 -14.51 18.48
N ARG A 413 -24.82 -13.93 19.07
CA ARG A 413 -23.46 -14.49 19.02
C ARG A 413 -23.40 -15.89 19.63
N SER A 414 -24.01 -16.09 20.80
CA SER A 414 -24.06 -17.38 21.48
C SER A 414 -24.77 -18.44 20.62
N ASP A 415 -25.91 -18.08 20.04
CA ASP A 415 -26.66 -18.96 19.16
C ASP A 415 -25.82 -19.35 17.92
N ILE A 416 -25.06 -18.42 17.32
CA ILE A 416 -24.14 -18.68 16.20
C ILE A 416 -23.06 -19.71 16.57
N VAL A 417 -22.33 -19.49 17.67
CA VAL A 417 -21.21 -20.38 18.04
C VAL A 417 -21.67 -21.78 18.46
N HIS A 418 -22.94 -21.93 18.84
CA HIS A 418 -23.57 -23.22 19.09
C HIS A 418 -24.28 -23.81 17.86
N GLY A 419 -24.12 -23.21 16.68
CA GLY A 419 -24.67 -23.72 15.42
C GLY A 419 -26.20 -23.64 15.33
N ARG A 420 -26.85 -22.77 16.10
CA ARG A 420 -28.31 -22.59 16.03
C ARG A 420 -28.68 -21.77 14.79
N PRO A 421 -29.79 -22.10 14.13
CA PRO A 421 -30.24 -21.37 12.94
C PRO A 421 -30.71 -19.96 13.34
N ILE A 422 -30.15 -18.94 12.69
CA ILE A 422 -30.56 -17.54 12.84
C ILE A 422 -30.66 -16.93 11.45
N GLU A 423 -31.70 -16.13 11.23
CA GLU A 423 -31.83 -15.37 9.99
C GLU A 423 -30.65 -14.42 9.79
N GLU A 424 -30.03 -14.48 8.62
CA GLU A 424 -28.84 -13.68 8.29
C GLU A 424 -29.07 -12.17 8.48
N LYS A 425 -30.27 -11.68 8.13
CA LYS A 425 -30.68 -10.28 8.34
C LYS A 425 -30.53 -9.87 9.81
N LYS A 426 -30.94 -10.73 10.75
CA LYS A 426 -30.83 -10.47 12.18
C LYS A 426 -29.36 -10.45 12.63
N ILE A 427 -28.51 -11.28 12.02
CA ILE A 427 -27.06 -11.26 12.29
C ILE A 427 -26.46 -9.93 11.83
N TRP A 428 -26.81 -9.47 10.61
CA TRP A 428 -26.38 -8.18 10.08
C TRP A 428 -26.80 -7.01 10.99
N GLU A 429 -28.06 -6.98 11.42
CA GLU A 429 -28.58 -5.95 12.34
C GLU A 429 -27.80 -5.92 13.66
N GLN A 430 -27.56 -7.09 14.26
CA GLN A 430 -26.81 -7.18 15.51
C GLN A 430 -25.32 -6.86 15.33
N ALA A 431 -24.71 -7.28 14.22
CA ALA A 431 -23.33 -6.94 13.90
C ALA A 431 -23.13 -5.43 13.74
N ALA A 432 -24.01 -4.75 12.99
CA ALA A 432 -23.95 -3.30 12.79
C ALA A 432 -24.14 -2.52 14.11
N GLN A 433 -25.13 -2.93 14.92
CA GLN A 433 -25.36 -2.31 16.23
C GLN A 433 -24.19 -2.52 17.19
N THR A 434 -23.62 -3.73 17.22
CA THR A 434 -22.48 -4.06 18.10
C THR A 434 -21.20 -3.36 17.66
N GLN A 435 -21.00 -3.25 16.34
CA GLN A 435 -19.91 -2.46 15.75
C GLN A 435 -19.96 -1.02 16.26
N GLU A 436 -21.13 -0.38 16.22
CA GLU A 436 -21.26 1.00 16.66
C GLU A 436 -20.95 1.19 18.16
N HIS A 437 -21.48 0.32 19.03
CA HIS A 437 -21.17 0.35 20.46
C HIS A 437 -19.67 0.16 20.73
N LEU A 438 -19.05 -0.83 20.08
CA LEU A 438 -17.61 -1.06 20.19
C LEU A 438 -16.80 0.15 19.70
N ARG A 439 -17.20 0.75 18.57
CA ARG A 439 -16.55 1.95 18.01
C ARG A 439 -16.57 3.10 19.01
N GLN A 440 -17.72 3.35 19.63
CA GLN A 440 -17.88 4.42 20.63
C GLN A 440 -17.05 4.16 21.88
N ILE A 441 -16.96 2.92 22.36
CA ILE A 441 -16.08 2.56 23.48
C ILE A 441 -14.62 2.81 23.11
N LEU A 442 -14.18 2.33 21.95
CA LEU A 442 -12.79 2.50 21.48
C LEU A 442 -12.43 3.99 21.38
N LEU A 443 -13.32 4.81 20.81
CA LEU A 443 -13.14 6.27 20.75
C LEU A 443 -13.05 6.88 22.15
N LYS A 444 -13.98 6.56 23.06
CA LYS A 444 -13.98 7.09 24.43
C LYS A 444 -12.69 6.74 25.19
N LEU A 445 -12.16 5.54 25.00
CA LEU A 445 -10.90 5.12 25.63
C LEU A 445 -9.67 5.81 25.02
N LEU A 446 -9.62 5.92 23.70
CA LEU A 446 -8.51 6.54 22.99
C LEU A 446 -8.46 8.06 23.22
N GLU A 447 -9.62 8.73 23.18
CA GLU A 447 -9.80 10.17 23.35
C GLU A 447 -9.64 10.63 24.81
N SER A 448 -9.62 9.71 25.78
CA SER A 448 -9.38 10.05 27.19
C SER A 448 -7.92 10.39 27.49
N ASP A 449 -7.71 11.50 28.19
CA ASP A 449 -6.40 11.90 28.74
C ASP A 449 -6.03 11.17 30.02
N GLN A 450 -7.01 10.50 30.66
CA GLN A 450 -6.80 9.72 31.86
C GLN A 450 -6.89 8.21 31.57
N PRO A 451 -6.13 7.38 32.30
CA PRO A 451 -6.35 5.94 32.27
C PRO A 451 -7.79 5.62 32.70
N ILE A 452 -8.54 4.95 31.83
CA ILE A 452 -9.88 4.45 32.14
C ILE A 452 -9.74 2.95 32.39
N ASP A 453 -10.32 2.46 33.47
CA ASP A 453 -10.56 1.04 33.67
C ASP A 453 -12.02 0.71 33.32
N PRO A 454 -12.28 0.13 32.13
CA PRO A 454 -13.65 -0.21 31.73
C PRO A 454 -14.28 -1.27 32.64
N THR A 455 -13.48 -2.04 33.40
CA THR A 455 -13.99 -3.07 34.31
C THR A 455 -14.58 -2.47 35.59
N ALA A 456 -14.17 -1.25 35.95
CA ALA A 456 -14.70 -0.50 37.10
C ALA A 456 -15.98 0.29 36.77
N ALA A 457 -16.56 0.15 35.56
CA ALA A 457 -17.67 1.00 35.13
C ALA A 457 -18.96 0.84 35.97
N GLU A 458 -19.09 -0.27 36.72
CA GLU A 458 -20.18 -0.49 37.67
C GLU A 458 -20.11 0.48 38.86
N GLU A 459 -18.91 0.84 39.30
CA GLU A 459 -18.70 1.79 40.41
C GLU A 459 -19.17 3.19 40.02
N TRP A 460 -18.99 3.57 38.74
CA TRP A 460 -19.44 4.87 38.24
C TRP A 460 -20.96 4.99 38.24
N LEU A 461 -21.67 3.88 37.96
CA LEU A 461 -23.13 3.87 38.05
C LEU A 461 -23.63 4.11 39.48
N LEU A 462 -22.88 3.66 40.47
CA LEU A 462 -23.21 3.88 41.88
C LEU A 462 -22.85 5.29 42.36
N ALA A 463 -21.85 5.92 41.74
CA ALA A 463 -21.42 7.29 42.07
C ALA A 463 -22.31 8.38 41.46
N GLU A 464 -23.04 8.07 40.39
CA GLU A 464 -23.98 8.99 39.71
C GLU A 464 -25.43 8.91 40.23
N ALA A 465 -25.73 7.96 41.13
CA ALA A 465 -27.03 7.76 41.76
C ALA A 465 -27.12 8.50 43.10
#